data_AF-A0ABD5TB67-F1
#
_entry.id   AF-A0ABD5TB67-F1
#
_cell.length_a   1.000
_cell.length_b   1.000
_cell.length_c   1.000
_cell.angle_alpha   90.00
_cell.angle_beta   90.00
_cell.angle_gamma   90.00
#
_symmetry.space_group_name_H-M   'P 1'
#
loop_
_entity.id
_entity.type
_entity.pdbx_description
1 polymer ?
#
loop_
_entity_poly.entity_id
_entity_poly.type
_entity_poly.pdbx_seq_one_letter_code
_entity_poly.pdbx_strand_id
1 'polypeptide(L)'
;MTETITIEVLHVVAPADLDDADLQPTLRDLADSRHVVVGRRGGRQSWLDRVRAFLARDPLDAVTVVIDEPAGEGAELTLRVDETKIAGVYVAAGVEASD
;
A
#
# COMPACT_ATOMS: atom_id res chain seq x y z
N MET A 1 12.96 5.89 5.19
CA MET A 1 13.53 4.70 5.86
C MET A 1 12.82 3.55 5.20
N THR A 2 13.58 2.68 4.54
CA THR A 2 12.99 1.61 3.74
C THR A 2 12.62 0.43 4.63
N GLU A 3 11.34 0.07 4.66
CA GLU A 3 10.82 -1.13 5.31
C GLU A 3 10.31 -2.12 4.25
N THR A 4 10.33 -3.43 4.55
CA THR A 4 9.72 -4.44 3.68
C THR A 4 8.34 -4.80 4.21
N ILE A 5 7.33 -4.72 3.36
CA ILE A 5 5.94 -5.07 3.70
C ILE A 5 5.39 -6.09 2.70
N THR A 6 4.51 -6.96 3.19
CA THR A 6 3.71 -7.84 2.35
C THR A 6 2.25 -7.43 2.43
N ILE A 7 1.62 -7.26 1.28
CA ILE A 7 0.24 -6.81 1.13
C ILE A 7 -0.53 -7.72 0.18
N GLU A 8 -1.81 -7.91 0.46
CA GLU A 8 -2.78 -8.42 -0.52
C GLU A 8 -3.42 -7.21 -1.21
N VAL A 9 -3.34 -7.15 -2.54
CA VAL A 9 -3.91 -6.06 -3.33
C VAL A 9 -5.43 -6.16 -3.29
N LEU A 10 -6.08 -5.14 -2.74
CA LEU A 10 -7.53 -5.05 -2.73
C LEU A 10 -8.07 -4.24 -3.90
N HIS A 11 -7.34 -3.18 -4.27
CA HIS A 11 -7.72 -2.28 -5.34
C HIS A 11 -6.50 -1.61 -5.97
N VAL A 12 -6.56 -1.36 -7.28
CA VAL A 12 -5.50 -0.67 -8.03
C VAL A 12 -6.11 0.46 -8.86
N VAL A 13 -5.54 1.66 -8.72
CA VAL A 13 -5.85 2.82 -9.54
C VAL A 13 -4.69 3.07 -10.48
N ALA A 14 -4.95 3.03 -11.79
CA ALA A 14 -3.96 3.31 -12.81
C ALA A 14 -3.64 4.81 -12.86
N PRO A 15 -2.44 5.23 -13.32
CA PRO A 15 -2.07 6.64 -13.42
C PRO A 15 -3.07 7.47 -14.24
N ALA A 16 -3.66 6.87 -15.28
CA ALA A 16 -4.68 7.51 -16.11
C ALA A 16 -6.02 7.75 -15.39
N ASP A 17 -6.30 6.98 -14.34
CA ASP A 17 -7.55 7.02 -13.57
C ASP A 17 -7.40 7.76 -12.23
N LEU A 18 -6.18 8.23 -11.89
CA LEU A 18 -5.94 9.01 -10.67
C LEU A 18 -6.73 10.32 -10.64
N ASP A 19 -7.05 10.84 -11.83
CA ASP A 19 -7.78 12.09 -11.94
C ASP A 19 -9.26 11.93 -11.57
N ASP A 20 -9.83 10.76 -11.87
CA ASP A 20 -11.20 10.35 -11.60
C ASP A 20 -11.37 9.71 -10.21
N ALA A 21 -10.28 9.20 -9.63
CA ALA A 21 -10.29 8.71 -8.26
C ALA A 21 -10.39 9.89 -7.27
N ASP A 22 -11.30 9.79 -6.30
CA ASP A 22 -11.47 10.76 -5.21
C ASP A 22 -10.31 10.62 -4.19
N LEU A 23 -9.11 11.01 -4.63
CA LEU A 23 -7.87 10.95 -3.86
C LEU A 23 -7.61 12.28 -3.17
N GLN A 24 -7.02 12.22 -1.98
CA GLN A 24 -6.49 13.41 -1.33
C GLN A 24 -5.44 14.07 -2.24
N PRO A 25 -5.44 15.42 -2.39
CA PRO A 25 -4.52 16.12 -3.28
C PRO A 25 -3.05 15.74 -3.09
N THR A 26 -2.62 15.62 -1.82
CA THR A 26 -1.25 15.23 -1.46
C THR A 26 -0.88 13.81 -1.91
N LEU A 27 -1.84 12.88 -1.97
CA LEU A 27 -1.62 11.53 -2.48
C LEU A 27 -1.55 11.53 -4.01
N ARG A 28 -2.37 12.36 -4.67
CA ARG A 28 -2.35 12.54 -6.13
C ARG A 28 -1.00 13.09 -6.60
N ASP A 29 -0.49 14.13 -5.94
CA ASP A 29 0.84 14.70 -6.22
C ASP A 29 1.96 13.66 -6.03
N LEU A 30 1.83 12.80 -5.03
CA LEU A 30 2.80 11.74 -4.73
C LEU A 30 2.78 10.61 -5.79
N ALA A 31 1.58 10.32 -6.30
CA ALA A 31 1.32 9.28 -7.28
C ALA A 31 1.42 9.76 -8.73
N ASP A 32 1.93 10.96 -8.99
CA ASP A 32 2.02 11.51 -10.33
C ASP A 32 2.71 10.51 -11.29
N SER A 33 1.98 10.08 -12.32
CA SER A 33 2.40 9.07 -13.30
C SER A 33 2.71 7.66 -12.76
N ARG A 34 2.23 7.31 -11.56
CA ARG A 34 2.39 6.00 -10.91
C ARG A 34 1.04 5.34 -10.59
N HIS A 35 1.06 4.05 -10.25
CA HIS A 35 -0.13 3.33 -9.82
C HIS A 35 -0.33 3.50 -8.31
N VAL A 36 -1.57 3.64 -7.87
CA VAL A 36 -1.94 3.62 -6.46
C VAL A 36 -2.56 2.27 -6.15
N VAL A 37 -1.94 1.55 -5.23
CA VAL A 37 -2.41 0.24 -4.77
C VAL A 37 -2.93 0.38 -3.35
N VAL A 38 -4.18 0.02 -3.14
CA VAL A 38 -4.74 -0.17 -1.81
C VAL A 38 -4.66 -1.65 -1.50
N GLY A 39 -3.90 -1.99 -0.46
CA GLY A 39 -3.71 -3.37 -0.04
C GLY A 39 -3.95 -3.56 1.44
N ARG A 40 -4.21 -4.80 1.83
CA ARG A 40 -4.29 -5.18 3.23
C ARG A 40 -2.93 -5.66 3.69
N ARG A 41 -2.40 -5.11 4.78
CA ARG A 41 -1.12 -5.57 5.36
C ARG A 41 -1.30 -6.94 6.01
N GLY A 42 -0.51 -7.93 5.56
CA GLY A 42 -0.51 -9.27 6.15
C GLY A 42 0.09 -10.38 5.28
N GLY A 43 1.35 -10.72 5.53
CA GLY A 43 1.90 -12.07 5.28
C GLY A 43 1.79 -12.95 6.54
N ARG A 44 1.96 -14.27 6.41
CA ARG A 44 1.74 -15.32 7.45
C ARG A 44 2.34 -15.06 8.85
N GLN A 45 3.27 -14.12 9.01
CA GLN A 45 3.95 -13.80 10.27
C GLN A 45 3.41 -12.54 11.01
N SER A 46 2.66 -11.65 10.37
CA SER A 46 2.36 -10.31 10.92
C SER A 46 1.11 -10.22 11.82
N TRP A 47 0.53 -11.35 12.23
CA TRP A 47 -0.68 -11.40 13.07
C TRP A 47 -0.45 -11.06 14.55
N LEU A 48 0.80 -11.09 15.05
CA LEU A 48 1.06 -10.95 16.49
C LEU A 48 0.93 -9.50 16.99
N ASP A 49 1.25 -8.50 16.17
CA ASP A 49 1.02 -7.09 16.50
C ASP A 49 -0.48 -6.71 16.50
N ARG A 50 -1.31 -7.50 15.81
CA ARG A 50 -2.77 -7.29 15.67
C ARG A 50 -3.55 -7.46 16.98
N VAL A 51 -3.05 -8.25 17.93
CA VAL A 51 -3.75 -8.46 19.22
C VAL A 51 -3.70 -7.20 20.11
N ARG A 52 -2.65 -6.37 20.00
CA ARG A 52 -2.57 -5.12 20.77
C ARG A 52 -3.45 -4.02 20.18
N ALA A 53 -3.49 -3.86 18.86
CA ALA A 53 -4.26 -2.82 18.19
C ALA A 53 -5.79 -3.05 18.25
N PHE A 54 -6.23 -4.32 18.29
CA PHE A 54 -7.65 -4.68 18.39
C PHE A 54 -8.30 -4.25 19.72
N LEU A 55 -7.53 -4.06 20.80
CA LEU A 55 -8.05 -3.53 22.06
C LEU A 55 -8.27 -2.01 22.04
N ALA A 56 -7.74 -1.29 21.03
CA ALA A 56 -7.70 0.17 20.99
C ALA A 56 -8.73 0.82 20.03
N ARG A 57 -9.56 0.05 19.32
CA ARG A 57 -10.58 0.56 18.37
C ARG A 57 -9.96 1.38 17.21
N ASP A 58 -9.09 0.74 16.43
CA ASP A 58 -8.50 1.33 15.22
C ASP A 58 -8.92 0.52 13.96
N PRO A 59 -9.30 1.18 12.84
CA PRO A 59 -9.90 0.52 11.69
C PRO A 59 -8.86 -0.24 10.86
N LEU A 60 -9.10 -1.54 10.69
CA LEU A 60 -8.53 -2.51 9.73
C LEU A 60 -7.40 -1.99 8.81
N ASP A 61 -6.20 -2.59 8.96
CA ASP A 61 -4.89 -2.35 8.31
C ASP A 61 -4.87 -2.24 6.76
N ALA A 62 -5.67 -1.35 6.17
CA ALA A 62 -5.56 -0.96 4.78
C ALA A 62 -4.38 0.02 4.64
N VAL A 63 -3.42 -0.34 3.80
CA VAL A 63 -2.27 0.49 3.46
C VAL A 63 -2.37 0.89 1.99
N THR A 64 -1.93 2.10 1.69
CA THR A 64 -1.82 2.59 0.31
C THR A 64 -0.37 2.59 -0.09
N VAL A 65 -0.04 2.01 -1.24
CA VAL A 65 1.31 1.96 -1.77
C VAL A 65 1.31 2.51 -3.18
N VAL A 66 2.17 3.49 -3.43
CA VAL A 66 2.42 4.00 -4.77
C VAL A 66 3.51 3.14 -5.41
N ILE A 67 3.21 2.54 -6.56
CA ILE A 67 4.12 1.63 -7.28
C ILE A 67 4.30 2.08 -8.73
N ASP A 68 5.50 1.89 -9.28
CA ASP A 68 5.80 2.23 -10.68
C ASP A 68 5.25 1.18 -11.66
N GLU A 69 5.23 -0.10 -11.24
CA GLU A 69 4.79 -1.23 -12.05
C GLU A 69 3.32 -1.58 -11.78
N PRO A 70 2.56 -2.07 -12.77
CA PRO A 70 1.16 -2.45 -12.56
C PRO A 70 1.05 -3.68 -11.64
N ALA A 71 0.04 -3.66 -10.77
CA ALA A 71 -0.33 -4.79 -9.92
C ALA A 71 -1.73 -5.30 -10.27
N GLY A 72 -1.97 -6.59 -10.05
CA GLY A 72 -3.30 -7.19 -10.18
C GLY A 72 -4.05 -7.17 -8.85
N GLU A 73 -5.35 -6.87 -8.89
CA GLU A 73 -6.24 -7.07 -7.73
C GLU A 73 -6.24 -8.55 -7.30
N GLY A 74 -6.22 -8.78 -5.99
CA GLY A 74 -6.10 -10.11 -5.37
C GLY A 74 -4.68 -10.70 -5.35
N ALA A 75 -3.69 -10.03 -5.94
CA ALA A 75 -2.30 -10.49 -5.88
C ALA A 75 -1.68 -10.22 -4.50
N GLU A 76 -0.75 -11.08 -4.07
CA GLU A 76 0.11 -10.81 -2.91
C GLU A 76 1.41 -10.17 -3.40
N LEU A 77 1.77 -9.00 -2.86
CA LEU A 77 2.99 -8.28 -3.20
C LEU A 77 3.87 -8.11 -1.97
N THR A 78 5.15 -8.43 -2.12
CA THR A 78 6.18 -8.06 -1.15
C THR A 78 7.00 -6.90 -1.72
N LEU A 79 6.97 -5.77 -1.02
CA LEU A 79 7.48 -4.49 -1.51
C LEU A 79 8.45 -3.93 -0.48
N ARG A 80 9.57 -3.37 -0.95
CA ARG A 80 10.35 -2.43 -0.16
C ARG A 80 9.71 -1.07 -0.34
N VAL A 81 9.36 -0.44 0.76
CA VAL A 81 8.63 0.83 0.74
C VAL A 81 9.30 1.85 1.65
N ASP A 82 9.20 3.11 1.26
CA ASP A 82 9.53 4.25 2.11
C ASP A 82 8.27 4.86 2.70
N GLU A 83 8.31 5.13 3.99
CA GLU A 83 7.28 5.91 4.69
C GLU A 83 7.17 7.32 4.10
N THR A 84 5.94 7.76 3.92
CA THR A 84 5.65 9.12 3.50
C THR A 84 5.23 9.96 4.70
N LYS A 85 4.97 11.25 4.46
CA LYS A 85 4.40 12.14 5.49
C LYS A 85 2.93 11.82 5.80
N ILE A 86 2.27 10.96 5.00
CA ILE A 86 0.88 10.56 5.18
C ILE A 86 0.87 9.18 5.84
N ALA A 87 0.28 9.10 7.03
CA ALA A 87 0.15 7.83 7.74
C ALA A 87 -0.62 6.81 6.89
N GLY A 88 -0.06 5.60 6.77
CA GLY A 88 -0.65 4.52 5.97
C GLY A 88 -0.41 4.63 4.46
N VAL A 89 0.33 5.64 3.99
CA VAL A 89 0.77 5.76 2.58
C VAL A 89 2.27 5.56 2.48
N TYR A 90 2.66 4.68 1.57
CA TYR A 90 4.05 4.34 1.31
C TYR A 90 4.37 4.48 -0.18
N VAL A 91 5.64 4.67 -0.50
CA VAL A 91 6.15 4.65 -1.88
C VAL A 91 7.03 3.43 -2.06
N ALA A 92 6.82 2.64 -3.10
CA ALA A 92 7.71 1.54 -3.40
C ALA A 92 9.09 2.06 -3.79
N ALA A 93 10.10 1.57 -3.08
CA ALA A 93 11.52 1.71 -3.43
C ALA A 93 12.00 0.53 -4.30
N GLY A 94 11.18 -0.52 -4.44
CA GLY A 94 11.40 -1.66 -5.31
C GLY A 94 10.44 -2.81 -5.01
N VAL A 95 10.08 -3.59 -6.04
CA VAL A 95 9.25 -4.79 -5.92
C VAL A 95 10.15 -6.00 -5.71
N GLU A 96 9.95 -6.76 -4.63
CA GLU A 96 10.51 -8.09 -4.48
C GLU A 96 9.42 -9.07 -4.87
N ALA A 97 9.39 -9.47 -6.13
CA ALA A 97 8.45 -10.49 -6.60
C ALA A 97 8.70 -11.78 -5.82
N SER A 98 7.72 -12.22 -5.03
CA SER A 98 7.70 -13.59 -4.50
C SER A 98 7.33 -14.52 -5.67
N ASP A 99 8.27 -15.38 -6.05
CA ASP A 99 8.08 -16.49 -7.01
C ASP A 99 7.12 -17.58 -6.47
#